data_AF-K4GRA4-F1
#
_entry.id   AF-K4GRA4-F1
#
_cell.length_a   1.000
_cell.length_b   1.000
_cell.length_c   1.000
_cell.angle_alpha   90.00
_cell.angle_beta   90.00
_cell.angle_gamma   90.00
#
_symmetry.space_group_name_H-M   'P 1'
#
loop_
_entity.id
_entity.type
_entity.pdbx_description
1 polymer ?
#
loop_
_entity_poly.entity_id
_entity_poly.type
_entity_poly.pdbx_seq_one_letter_code
_entity_poly.pdbx_strand_id
1 'polypeptide(L)'
;ASAENIPDLPDDYRGNFEDVGYLAGDLKRVNLTGKPPNILVYVGSDPGKVKFEEVKSIIMECVDVNAYTIYQLLEERVFSVPWVDNALLLIIAASEPISTAVSEQFLVFMSKGGKVLGLSASFAFGGIQVKNKDELMDTVQALVFSKAKDYEIKLNVPASGKVFKRETAEELSSVKPLGYLDSTDKDMVIVQL
;
A
#
# COMPACT_ATOMS: atom_id res chain seq x y z
N ALA A 1 -20.04 -50.62 -23.72
CA ALA A 1 -19.55 -49.44 -24.45
C ALA A 1 -18.19 -49.08 -23.86
N SER A 2 -17.14 -49.22 -24.66
CA SER A 2 -15.74 -49.06 -24.26
C SER A 2 -15.40 -47.57 -24.04
N ALA A 3 -14.59 -47.27 -23.03
CA ALA A 3 -14.11 -45.93 -22.72
C ALA A 3 -12.59 -45.88 -22.88
N GLU A 4 -12.11 -45.81 -24.11
CA GLU A 4 -10.68 -45.63 -24.43
C GLU A 4 -10.51 -44.84 -25.74
N ASN A 5 -10.52 -43.50 -25.65
CA ASN A 5 -9.70 -42.60 -26.47
C ASN A 5 -10.05 -41.15 -26.11
N ILE A 6 -9.23 -40.50 -25.29
CA ILE A 6 -9.16 -39.04 -25.26
C ILE A 6 -7.73 -38.70 -25.66
N PRO A 7 -7.49 -37.95 -26.75
CA PRO A 7 -6.14 -37.59 -27.16
C PRO A 7 -5.53 -36.60 -26.16
N ASP A 8 -4.28 -36.84 -25.76
CA ASP A 8 -3.49 -35.91 -24.96
C ASP A 8 -3.25 -34.62 -25.77
N LEU A 9 -3.70 -33.49 -25.24
CA LEU A 9 -3.43 -32.17 -25.80
C LEU A 9 -2.03 -31.72 -25.35
N PRO A 10 -1.22 -31.12 -26.26
CA PRO A 10 0.05 -30.53 -25.85
C PRO A 10 -0.18 -29.35 -24.89
N ASP A 11 0.66 -29.29 -23.87
CA ASP A 11 0.68 -28.25 -22.84
C ASP A 11 1.62 -27.13 -23.30
N ASP A 12 1.12 -26.22 -24.14
CA ASP A 12 1.87 -25.10 -24.69
C ASP A 12 1.14 -23.76 -24.55
N TYR A 13 0.80 -23.40 -23.31
CA TYR A 13 0.52 -22.01 -22.93
C TYR A 13 1.69 -21.39 -22.16
N ARG A 14 2.84 -21.23 -22.83
CA ARG A 14 3.84 -20.23 -22.42
C ARG A 14 3.36 -18.87 -22.90
N GLY A 15 2.51 -18.23 -22.09
CA GLY A 15 2.21 -16.82 -22.23
C GLY A 15 3.49 -16.00 -22.13
N ASN A 16 4.01 -15.57 -23.28
CA ASN A 16 5.06 -14.57 -23.39
C ASN A 16 4.50 -13.22 -22.92
N PHE A 17 4.52 -12.98 -21.61
CA PHE A 17 4.27 -11.65 -21.07
C PHE A 17 5.52 -10.81 -21.31
N GLU A 18 5.43 -10.01 -22.37
CA GLU A 18 6.41 -8.98 -22.68
C GLU A 18 6.56 -8.02 -21.48
N ASP A 19 7.82 -7.96 -21.05
CA ASP A 19 8.51 -7.00 -20.19
C ASP A 19 7.73 -5.74 -19.76
N VAL A 20 7.14 -5.80 -18.55
CA VAL A 20 6.86 -4.61 -17.72
C VAL A 20 7.81 -4.66 -16.52
N GLY A 21 9.10 -4.45 -16.81
CA GLY A 21 10.29 -4.79 -16.02
C GLY A 21 10.52 -4.10 -14.66
N TYR A 22 9.50 -3.62 -13.95
CA TYR A 22 9.68 -3.09 -12.59
C TYR A 22 8.67 -3.56 -11.54
N LEU A 23 7.57 -4.21 -11.94
CA LEU A 23 6.62 -4.83 -10.99
C LEU A 23 6.77 -6.37 -10.92
N ALA A 24 7.39 -6.98 -11.93
CA ALA A 24 7.53 -8.43 -12.04
C ALA A 24 8.55 -9.03 -11.06
N GLY A 25 9.56 -8.27 -10.63
CA GLY A 25 10.59 -8.74 -9.68
C GLY A 25 10.05 -9.03 -8.28
N ASP A 26 9.08 -8.22 -7.83
CA ASP A 26 8.53 -8.26 -6.46
C ASP A 26 7.26 -9.13 -6.32
N LEU A 27 6.73 -9.67 -7.42
CA LEU A 27 5.59 -10.60 -7.41
C LEU A 27 6.01 -12.05 -7.18
N LYS A 28 7.29 -12.31 -6.87
CA LYS A 28 7.85 -13.65 -6.58
C LYS A 28 7.35 -14.32 -5.29
N ARG A 29 6.30 -13.81 -4.64
CA ARG A 29 5.44 -14.65 -3.79
C ARG A 29 4.36 -15.28 -4.67
N VAL A 30 4.80 -16.14 -5.59
CA VAL A 30 3.88 -16.97 -6.37
C VAL A 30 3.13 -17.84 -5.36
N ASN A 31 1.79 -17.75 -5.33
CA ASN A 31 0.97 -18.53 -4.42
C ASN A 31 1.09 -20.03 -4.74
N LEU A 32 2.05 -20.70 -4.10
CA LEU A 32 2.28 -22.15 -4.25
C LEU A 32 1.11 -23.00 -3.74
N THR A 33 0.19 -22.41 -2.98
CA THR A 33 -0.93 -23.09 -2.31
C THR A 33 -2.26 -22.95 -3.05
N GLY A 34 -2.31 -22.18 -4.16
CA GLY A 34 -3.54 -21.89 -4.90
C GLY A 34 -4.56 -21.00 -4.18
N LYS A 35 -4.29 -20.57 -2.93
CA LYS A 35 -5.14 -19.62 -2.20
C LYS A 35 -4.83 -18.19 -2.64
N PRO A 36 -5.83 -17.29 -2.82
CA PRO A 36 -5.58 -15.87 -3.06
C PRO A 36 -4.72 -15.23 -1.95
N PRO A 37 -3.84 -14.25 -2.26
CA PRO A 37 -3.10 -13.52 -1.25
C PRO A 37 -4.04 -12.64 -0.40
N ASN A 38 -3.67 -12.42 0.86
CA ASN A 38 -4.45 -11.56 1.75
C ASN A 38 -4.03 -10.10 1.66
N ILE A 39 -5.01 -9.21 1.57
CA ILE A 39 -4.87 -7.78 1.84
C ILE A 39 -5.49 -7.52 3.22
N LEU A 40 -4.74 -6.89 4.11
CA LEU A 40 -5.21 -6.53 5.44
C LEU A 40 -5.50 -5.04 5.53
N VAL A 41 -6.56 -4.66 6.24
CA VAL A 41 -6.93 -3.26 6.49
C VAL A 41 -6.96 -3.00 7.99
N TYR A 42 -6.09 -2.13 8.47
CA TYR A 42 -6.07 -1.64 9.85
C TYR A 42 -6.68 -0.23 9.92
N VAL A 43 -7.73 -0.06 10.72
CA VAL A 43 -8.51 1.19 10.85
C VAL A 43 -8.31 1.92 12.18
N GLY A 44 -7.37 1.46 13.01
CA GLY A 44 -7.12 1.99 14.36
C GLY A 44 -7.74 1.16 15.49
N SER A 45 -7.64 1.69 16.71
CA SER A 45 -8.09 1.07 17.96
C SER A 45 -9.61 1.07 18.15
N ASP A 46 -10.33 1.94 17.45
CA ASP A 46 -11.79 1.93 17.35
C ASP A 46 -12.22 1.30 16.01
N PRO A 47 -12.45 -0.03 15.97
CA PRO A 47 -12.69 -0.78 14.74
C PRO A 47 -14.14 -0.64 14.27
N GLY A 48 -14.66 0.59 14.19
CA GLY A 48 -16.00 0.86 13.68
C GLY A 48 -16.19 0.16 12.33
N LYS A 49 -17.11 -0.83 12.28
CA LYS A 49 -17.33 -1.69 11.10
C LYS A 49 -17.55 -0.89 9.81
N VAL A 50 -18.15 0.28 9.94
CA VAL A 50 -18.44 1.21 8.83
C VAL A 50 -17.15 1.61 8.10
N LYS A 51 -16.11 2.05 8.83
CA LYS A 51 -14.85 2.51 8.22
C LYS A 51 -14.15 1.40 7.44
N PHE A 52 -14.16 0.17 7.96
CA PHE A 52 -13.56 -0.97 7.27
C PHE A 52 -14.29 -1.28 5.96
N GLU A 53 -15.63 -1.36 5.96
CA GLU A 53 -16.38 -1.67 4.74
C GLU A 53 -16.29 -0.56 3.68
N GLU A 54 -16.19 0.71 4.09
CA GLU A 54 -15.93 1.85 3.18
C GLU A 54 -14.58 1.70 2.47
N VAL A 55 -13.52 1.49 3.24
CA VAL A 55 -12.16 1.29 2.70
C VAL A 55 -12.11 0.04 1.81
N LYS A 56 -12.72 -1.07 2.25
CA LYS A 56 -12.80 -2.31 1.49
C LYS A 56 -13.53 -2.12 0.16
N SER A 57 -14.64 -1.39 0.13
CA SER A 57 -15.38 -1.12 -1.11
C SER A 57 -14.51 -0.38 -2.13
N ILE A 58 -13.77 0.64 -1.70
CA ILE A 58 -12.84 1.39 -2.56
C ILE A 58 -11.71 0.47 -3.09
N ILE A 59 -11.15 -0.38 -2.23
CA ILE A 59 -10.10 -1.32 -2.65
C ILE A 59 -10.64 -2.31 -3.69
N MET A 60 -11.86 -2.82 -3.52
CA MET A 60 -12.50 -3.75 -4.47
C MET A 60 -12.72 -3.14 -5.86
N GLU A 61 -12.83 -1.81 -5.96
CA GLU A 61 -12.86 -1.12 -7.25
C GLU A 61 -11.47 -1.00 -7.91
N CYS A 62 -10.40 -1.16 -7.12
CA CYS A 62 -9.01 -0.98 -7.55
C CYS A 62 -8.27 -2.29 -7.84
N VAL A 63 -8.79 -3.44 -7.37
CA VAL A 63 -8.13 -4.75 -7.50
C VAL A 63 -9.08 -5.79 -8.08
N ASP A 64 -8.54 -6.84 -8.71
CA ASP A 64 -9.34 -7.99 -9.11
C ASP A 64 -9.85 -8.72 -7.86
N VAL A 65 -11.16 -8.65 -7.64
CA VAL A 65 -11.86 -9.23 -6.48
C VAL A 65 -11.73 -10.75 -6.40
N ASN A 66 -11.39 -11.42 -7.50
CA ASN A 66 -11.17 -12.87 -7.52
C ASN A 66 -9.70 -13.24 -7.21
N ALA A 67 -8.79 -12.27 -7.33
CA ALA A 67 -7.37 -12.48 -7.15
C ALA A 67 -6.90 -12.28 -5.71
N TYR A 68 -7.69 -11.59 -4.85
CA TYR A 68 -7.29 -11.24 -3.48
C TYR A 68 -8.40 -11.47 -2.48
N THR A 69 -8.03 -11.73 -1.23
CA THR A 69 -8.97 -11.72 -0.09
C THR A 69 -8.69 -10.55 0.84
N ILE A 70 -9.71 -9.76 1.17
CA ILE A 70 -9.58 -8.53 1.97
C ILE A 70 -10.14 -8.77 3.37
N TYR A 71 -9.31 -8.58 4.40
CA TYR A 71 -9.68 -8.75 5.80
C TYR A 71 -9.36 -7.53 6.65
N GLN A 72 -10.15 -7.31 7.70
CA GLN A 72 -9.81 -6.34 8.73
C GLN A 72 -8.72 -6.90 9.65
N LEU A 73 -7.67 -6.13 9.89
CA LEU A 73 -6.69 -6.38 10.94
C LEU A 73 -7.11 -5.59 12.18
N LEU A 74 -7.64 -6.29 13.18
CA LEU A 74 -7.96 -5.70 14.48
C LEU A 74 -6.68 -5.45 15.27
N GLU A 75 -6.66 -4.42 16.11
CA GLU A 75 -5.49 -4.06 16.91
C GLU A 75 -4.97 -5.22 17.77
N GLU A 76 -5.87 -5.95 18.42
CA GLU A 76 -5.55 -7.15 19.21
C GLU A 76 -4.79 -8.21 18.39
N ARG A 77 -5.06 -8.27 17.09
CA ARG A 77 -4.43 -9.23 16.16
C ARG A 77 -3.12 -8.73 15.58
N VAL A 78 -2.77 -7.46 15.74
CA VAL A 78 -1.45 -6.94 15.32
C VAL A 78 -0.33 -7.68 16.05
N PHE A 79 -0.55 -8.02 17.32
CA PHE A 79 0.43 -8.71 18.16
C PHE A 79 0.35 -10.24 18.08
N SER A 80 -0.62 -10.78 17.34
CA SER A 80 -0.75 -12.23 17.19
C SER A 80 -0.12 -12.71 15.88
N VAL A 81 0.40 -13.94 15.90
CA VAL A 81 0.73 -14.67 14.66
C VAL A 81 -0.54 -15.29 14.09
N PRO A 82 -0.66 -15.49 12.76
CA PRO A 82 0.40 -15.44 11.75
C PRO A 82 0.23 -14.38 10.64
N TRP A 83 -0.42 -13.23 10.90
CA TRP A 83 -0.79 -12.30 9.82
C TRP A 83 0.42 -11.76 9.03
N VAL A 84 1.54 -11.47 9.70
CA VAL A 84 2.77 -10.94 9.11
C VAL A 84 3.28 -11.82 7.96
N ASP A 85 3.15 -13.14 8.09
CA ASP A 85 3.68 -14.07 7.09
C ASP A 85 2.65 -14.40 5.99
N ASN A 86 1.38 -14.07 6.21
CA ASN A 86 0.26 -14.44 5.33
C ASN A 86 -0.37 -13.26 4.58
N ALA A 87 0.05 -12.03 4.86
CA ALA A 87 -0.41 -10.84 4.16
C ALA A 87 0.54 -10.47 3.01
N LEU A 88 -0.02 -10.03 1.90
CA LEU A 88 0.73 -9.41 0.80
C LEU A 88 0.85 -7.90 0.99
N LEU A 89 -0.26 -7.27 1.40
CA LEU A 89 -0.40 -5.83 1.55
C LEU A 89 -1.12 -5.52 2.86
N LEU A 90 -0.60 -4.55 3.59
CA LEU A 90 -1.27 -3.92 4.72
C LEU A 90 -1.69 -2.50 4.33
N ILE A 91 -2.97 -2.19 4.46
CA ILE A 91 -3.54 -0.87 4.27
C ILE A 91 -3.81 -0.29 5.65
N ILE A 92 -3.25 0.88 5.91
CA ILE A 92 -3.42 1.62 7.17
C ILE A 92 -4.34 2.80 6.88
N ALA A 93 -5.56 2.76 7.41
CA ALA A 93 -6.57 3.80 7.26
C ALA A 93 -7.06 4.29 8.64
N ALA A 94 -6.12 4.49 9.55
CA ALA A 94 -6.39 4.96 10.91
C ALA A 94 -6.35 6.49 10.96
N SER A 95 -7.43 7.10 11.46
CA SER A 95 -7.51 8.56 11.69
C SER A 95 -6.66 8.99 12.89
N GLU A 96 -6.59 8.12 13.90
CA GLU A 96 -5.87 8.36 15.15
C GLU A 96 -4.37 8.02 15.02
N PRO A 97 -3.52 8.59 15.89
CA PRO A 97 -2.13 8.18 16.03
C PRO A 97 -2.00 6.67 16.29
N ILE A 98 -1.10 6.03 15.55
CA ILE A 98 -0.78 4.61 15.74
C ILE A 98 0.22 4.49 16.88
N SER A 99 -0.03 3.56 17.82
CA SER A 99 0.89 3.34 18.94
C SER A 99 2.25 2.82 18.45
N THR A 100 3.32 3.14 19.19
CA THR A 100 4.69 2.70 18.85
C THR A 100 4.77 1.18 18.68
N ALA A 101 4.12 0.42 19.58
CA ALA A 101 4.12 -1.04 19.54
C ALA A 101 3.45 -1.61 18.27
N VAL A 102 2.35 -1.02 17.81
CA VAL A 102 1.69 -1.40 16.55
C VAL A 102 2.56 -1.03 15.35
N SER A 103 3.13 0.18 15.37
CA SER A 103 4.03 0.67 14.32
C SER A 103 5.25 -0.25 14.12
N GLU A 104 5.87 -0.72 15.21
CA GLU A 104 6.98 -1.67 15.17
C GLU A 104 6.60 -2.98 14.46
N GLN A 105 5.40 -3.52 14.68
CA GLN A 105 4.95 -4.72 13.98
C GLN A 105 4.76 -4.48 12.48
N PHE A 106 4.31 -3.29 12.08
CA PHE A 106 4.19 -2.91 10.66
C PHE A 106 5.56 -2.79 10.01
N LEU A 107 6.56 -2.26 10.72
CA LEU A 107 7.95 -2.23 10.26
C LEU A 107 8.55 -3.64 10.13
N VAL A 108 8.25 -4.55 11.07
CA VAL A 108 8.64 -5.98 10.95
C VAL A 108 8.05 -6.59 9.69
N PHE A 109 6.77 -6.34 9.41
CA PHE A 109 6.13 -6.79 8.17
C PHE A 109 6.83 -6.26 6.92
N MET A 110 7.15 -4.97 6.88
CA MET A 110 7.92 -4.37 5.78
C MET A 110 9.31 -5.00 5.62
N SER A 111 10.02 -5.26 6.73
CA SER A 111 11.36 -5.88 6.71
C SER A 111 11.39 -7.29 6.11
N LYS A 112 10.24 -8.01 6.16
CA LYS A 112 10.04 -9.33 5.56
C LYS A 112 9.58 -9.27 4.09
N GLY A 113 9.59 -8.09 3.48
CA GLY A 113 9.13 -7.85 2.11
C GLY A 113 7.62 -7.62 1.97
N GLY A 114 6.91 -7.40 3.09
CA GLY A 114 5.53 -6.95 3.08
C GLY A 114 5.40 -5.51 2.55
N LYS A 115 4.25 -5.19 1.94
CA LYS A 115 3.98 -3.84 1.40
C LYS A 115 2.99 -3.12 2.29
N VAL A 116 3.25 -1.85 2.58
CA VAL A 116 2.33 -1.00 3.37
C VAL A 116 1.84 0.16 2.53
N LEU A 117 0.53 0.42 2.57
CA LEU A 117 -0.11 1.59 1.99
C LEU A 117 -0.83 2.37 3.10
N GLY A 118 -0.33 3.56 3.42
CA GLY A 118 -0.99 4.48 4.36
C GLY A 118 -1.96 5.41 3.65
N LEU A 119 -3.23 5.40 4.06
CA LEU A 119 -4.29 6.28 3.57
C LEU A 119 -4.67 7.27 4.66
N SER A 120 -4.26 8.53 4.49
CA SER A 120 -4.44 9.60 5.50
C SER A 120 -3.96 9.22 6.91
N ALA A 121 -3.05 8.26 6.99
CA ALA A 121 -2.53 7.71 8.24
C ALA A 121 -1.39 8.57 8.78
N SER A 122 -1.23 8.55 10.10
CA SER A 122 -0.08 9.14 10.81
C SER A 122 1.18 8.26 10.79
N PHE A 123 1.12 7.11 10.09
CA PHE A 123 2.23 6.18 9.98
C PHE A 123 3.41 6.79 9.22
N ALA A 124 4.61 6.64 9.76
CA ALA A 124 5.84 7.13 9.15
C ALA A 124 6.96 6.09 9.27
N PHE A 125 7.91 6.12 8.34
CA PHE A 125 8.99 5.15 8.22
C PHE A 125 10.23 5.80 7.57
N GLY A 126 11.39 5.16 7.72
CA GLY A 126 12.59 5.51 6.95
C GLY A 126 13.10 6.94 7.14
N GLY A 127 13.04 7.48 8.37
CA GLY A 127 13.51 8.84 8.70
C GLY A 127 12.58 9.95 8.19
N ILE A 128 11.33 9.62 7.82
CA ILE A 128 10.30 10.58 7.45
C ILE A 128 9.37 10.80 8.64
N GLN A 129 8.86 12.01 8.78
CA GLN A 129 7.82 12.41 9.72
C GLN A 129 6.66 13.08 9.01
N VAL A 130 5.46 12.89 9.52
CA VAL A 130 4.28 13.68 9.11
C VAL A 130 4.28 14.99 9.90
N LYS A 131 4.14 16.11 9.20
CA LYS A 131 4.00 17.45 9.78
C LYS A 131 2.69 18.09 9.35
N ASN A 132 2.12 18.89 10.24
CA ASN A 132 0.98 19.73 9.91
C ASN A 132 1.46 21.04 9.27
N LYS A 133 0.68 21.50 8.30
CA LYS A 133 0.80 22.74 7.57
C LYS A 133 -0.62 23.27 7.39
N ASP A 134 -1.14 23.84 8.47
CA ASP A 134 -2.55 24.19 8.65
C ASP A 134 -3.06 25.16 7.56
N GLU A 135 -2.17 25.99 7.01
CA GLU A 135 -2.42 26.88 5.86
C GLU A 135 -2.85 26.14 4.58
N LEU A 136 -2.56 24.84 4.45
CA LEU A 136 -3.00 24.02 3.32
C LEU A 136 -4.36 23.34 3.58
N MET A 137 -4.81 23.26 4.83
CA MET A 137 -6.01 22.52 5.19
C MET A 137 -7.25 23.08 4.47
N ASP A 138 -8.07 22.19 3.92
CA ASP A 138 -9.32 22.51 3.20
C ASP A 138 -9.14 23.37 1.93
N THR A 139 -7.89 23.56 1.49
CA THR A 139 -7.57 24.23 0.23
C THR A 139 -7.45 23.22 -0.91
N VAL A 140 -7.79 23.63 -2.13
CA VAL A 140 -7.54 22.83 -3.33
C VAL A 140 -6.09 23.07 -3.77
N GLN A 141 -5.27 22.02 -3.70
CA GLN A 141 -3.88 22.03 -4.10
C GLN A 141 -3.67 21.17 -5.33
N ALA A 142 -2.75 21.57 -6.21
CA ALA A 142 -2.39 20.73 -7.34
C ALA A 142 -1.33 19.70 -6.91
N LEU A 143 -1.73 18.45 -6.82
CA LEU A 143 -0.85 17.30 -6.62
C LEU A 143 -0.15 16.94 -7.92
N VAL A 144 1.18 16.90 -7.90
CA VAL A 144 2.01 16.40 -8.99
C VAL A 144 2.57 15.04 -8.57
N PHE A 145 2.37 14.04 -9.41
CA PHE A 145 2.88 12.69 -9.21
C PHE A 145 3.65 12.23 -10.45
N SER A 146 4.79 11.59 -10.26
CA SER A 146 5.60 11.04 -11.35
C SER A 146 5.96 9.58 -11.08
N LYS A 147 5.61 8.70 -12.01
CA LYS A 147 5.98 7.28 -11.97
C LYS A 147 7.30 7.02 -12.70
N ALA A 148 7.65 7.86 -13.68
CA ALA A 148 8.85 7.78 -14.50
C ALA A 148 9.29 9.19 -14.90
N LYS A 149 10.59 9.37 -15.18
CA LYS A 149 11.21 10.70 -15.39
C LYS A 149 10.49 11.61 -16.38
N ASP A 150 9.74 11.05 -17.31
CA ASP A 150 9.15 11.77 -18.44
C ASP A 150 7.60 11.82 -18.41
N TYR A 151 6.97 11.35 -17.32
CA TYR A 151 5.51 11.38 -17.19
C TYR A 151 5.07 11.91 -15.82
N GLU A 152 4.52 13.13 -15.84
CA GLU A 152 3.91 13.77 -14.69
C GLU A 152 2.39 13.78 -14.84
N ILE A 153 1.70 13.38 -13.78
CA ILE A 153 0.25 13.50 -13.63
C ILE A 153 0.00 14.65 -12.65
N LYS A 154 -0.86 15.59 -13.04
CA LYS A 154 -1.31 16.69 -12.19
C LYS A 154 -2.80 16.55 -11.89
N LEU A 155 -3.15 16.57 -10.60
CA LEU A 155 -4.52 16.43 -10.11
C LEU A 155 -4.81 17.53 -9.09
N ASN A 156 -5.97 18.16 -9.16
CA ASN A 156 -6.41 19.10 -8.12
C ASN A 156 -7.11 18.31 -7.01
N VAL A 157 -6.59 18.39 -5.79
CA VAL A 157 -7.07 17.62 -4.64
C VAL A 157 -7.30 18.53 -3.43
N PRO A 158 -8.33 18.28 -2.60
CA PRO A 158 -8.44 18.90 -1.28
C PRO A 158 -7.26 18.45 -0.41
N ALA A 159 -6.51 19.40 0.15
CA ALA A 159 -5.36 19.10 0.99
C ALA A 159 -5.78 18.87 2.45
N SER A 160 -5.21 17.84 3.07
CA SER A 160 -5.46 17.48 4.47
C SER A 160 -4.68 18.33 5.49
N GLY A 161 -3.84 19.26 5.02
CA GLY A 161 -2.89 19.98 5.85
C GLY A 161 -1.71 19.12 6.35
N LYS A 162 -1.58 17.86 5.92
CA LYS A 162 -0.48 16.97 6.33
C LYS A 162 0.53 16.76 5.21
N VAL A 163 1.81 16.89 5.51
CA VAL A 163 2.93 16.72 4.58
C VAL A 163 4.04 15.89 5.19
N PHE A 164 4.77 15.15 4.36
CA PHE A 164 5.95 14.41 4.77
C PHE A 164 7.19 15.32 4.79
N LYS A 165 8.02 15.20 5.83
CA LYS A 165 9.34 15.84 5.92
C LYS A 165 10.39 14.83 6.38
N ARG A 166 11.62 14.99 5.92
CA ARG A 166 12.77 14.23 6.44
C ARG A 166 13.12 14.74 7.84
N GLU A 167 13.45 13.83 8.74
CA GLU A 167 13.82 14.11 10.13
C GLU A 167 15.17 14.84 10.21
N THR A 168 16.15 14.43 9.38
CA THR A 168 17.41 15.14 9.20
C THR A 168 17.74 15.31 7.72
N ALA A 169 18.43 16.41 7.38
CA ALA A 169 18.83 16.70 5.99
C ALA A 169 20.01 15.82 5.51
N GLU A 170 20.71 15.18 6.44
CA GLU A 170 21.98 14.46 6.21
C GLU A 170 21.80 12.94 6.15
N GLU A 171 20.67 12.40 6.59
CA GLU A 171 20.38 10.99 6.39
C GLU A 171 20.11 10.71 4.91
N LEU A 172 20.87 9.77 4.35
CA LEU A 172 20.58 9.08 3.11
C LEU A 172 19.29 8.24 3.30
N SER A 173 18.16 8.91 3.50
CA SER A 173 16.85 8.25 3.49
C SER A 173 16.71 7.58 2.12
N SER A 174 16.56 6.26 2.11
CA SER A 174 16.23 5.50 0.89
C SER A 174 14.84 5.88 0.35
N VAL A 175 14.10 6.71 1.09
CA VAL A 175 12.78 7.21 0.74
C VAL A 175 12.85 8.16 -0.47
N LYS A 176 12.12 7.76 -1.51
CA LYS A 176 11.92 8.54 -2.73
C LYS A 176 10.59 9.30 -2.65
N PRO A 177 10.59 10.62 -2.88
CA PRO A 177 9.34 11.34 -3.11
C PRO A 177 8.77 10.93 -4.47
N LEU A 178 7.53 10.43 -4.48
CA LEU A 178 6.80 10.11 -5.71
C LEU A 178 5.80 11.19 -6.11
N GLY A 179 5.36 11.99 -5.13
CA GLY A 179 4.41 13.07 -5.38
C GLY A 179 4.52 14.19 -4.37
N TYR A 180 4.29 15.40 -4.87
CA TYR A 180 4.40 16.66 -4.14
C TYR A 180 3.26 17.61 -4.51
N LEU A 181 2.98 18.58 -3.64
CA LEU A 181 2.09 19.69 -3.97
C LEU A 181 2.85 20.71 -4.80
N ASP A 182 2.23 21.21 -5.87
CA ASP A 182 2.76 22.27 -6.75
C ASP A 182 2.74 23.63 -6.04
N SER A 183 3.51 23.72 -4.96
CA SER A 183 3.73 24.88 -4.11
C SER A 183 5.21 25.28 -4.19
N THR A 184 5.54 26.48 -3.70
CA THR A 184 6.92 26.97 -3.62
C THR A 184 7.85 25.99 -2.91
N ASP A 185 7.32 25.30 -1.89
CA ASP A 185 8.09 24.39 -1.04
C ASP A 185 8.16 22.95 -1.59
N LYS A 186 7.37 22.63 -2.62
CA LYS A 186 7.19 21.27 -3.16
C LYS A 186 6.95 20.23 -2.07
N ASP A 187 5.96 20.49 -1.22
CA ASP A 187 5.69 19.67 -0.05
C ASP A 187 5.40 18.20 -0.44
N MET A 188 6.15 17.25 0.14
CA MET A 188 6.01 15.82 -0.18
C MET A 188 4.71 15.27 0.42
N VAL A 189 3.93 14.58 -0.40
CA VAL A 189 2.64 13.98 0.03
C VAL A 189 2.49 12.51 -0.38
N ILE A 190 3.36 12.02 -1.26
CA ILE A 190 3.49 10.59 -1.59
C ILE A 190 4.96 10.21 -1.50
N VAL A 191 5.27 9.23 -0.67
CA VAL A 191 6.63 8.73 -0.44
C VAL A 191 6.68 7.21 -0.57
N GLN A 192 7.82 6.69 -1.03
CA GLN A 192 8.08 5.27 -1.17
C GLN A 192 9.45 4.93 -0.59
N LEU A 193 9.52 3.86 0.22
CA LEU A 193 10.78 3.27 0.69
C LEU A 193 11.35 2.29 -0.35
#